data_AF-A0A2N2NSE1-F1
#
_entry.id   AF-A0A2N2NSE1-F1
#
_cell.length_a   1.000
_cell.length_b   1.000
_cell.length_c   1.000
_cell.angle_alpha   90.00
_cell.angle_beta   90.00
_cell.angle_gamma   90.00
#
_symmetry.space_group_name_H-M   'P 1'
#
loop_
_entity.id
_entity.type
_entity.pdbx_description
1 polymer ?
#
loop_
_entity_poly.entity_id
_entity_poly.type
_entity_poly.pdbx_seq_one_letter_code
_entity_poly.pdbx_strand_id
1 'polypeptide(L)'
;MNFKFDFGYAITAFTALLFYLRIAMLRGKKRRLARTEMAEVMQMAKGKRQKDRMAAIEAKKGRPAVEVKSWFLVIIAIVLMLVGIVAKNYPDLNLPQALSDYWWAGPSIGFIIFIFAFK
;
A
#
# COMPACT_ATOMS: atom_id res chain seq x y z
N MET A 1 -22.78 24.75 5.66
CA MET A 1 -21.37 24.34 5.48
C MET A 1 -21.01 24.51 4.00
N ASN A 2 -20.24 25.53 3.65
CA ASN A 2 -19.73 25.68 2.27
C ASN A 2 -18.59 24.69 2.08
N PHE A 3 -18.87 23.49 1.56
CA PHE A 3 -17.85 22.58 1.08
C PHE A 3 -17.23 23.20 -0.18
N LYS A 4 -16.22 24.06 0.01
CA LYS A 4 -15.28 24.41 -1.05
C LYS A 4 -14.45 23.16 -1.30
N PHE A 5 -14.93 22.29 -2.20
CA PHE A 5 -14.24 21.08 -2.59
C PHE A 5 -12.98 21.50 -3.36
N ASP A 6 -11.87 21.59 -2.64
CA ASP A 6 -10.59 21.95 -3.23
C ASP A 6 -10.11 20.81 -4.14
N PHE A 7 -9.63 21.16 -5.33
CA PHE A 7 -9.10 20.22 -6.31
C PHE A 7 -7.97 19.35 -5.71
N GLY A 8 -7.19 19.92 -4.78
CA GLY A 8 -6.14 19.17 -4.08
C GLY A 8 -6.66 18.01 -3.21
N TYR A 9 -7.84 18.15 -2.60
CA TYR A 9 -8.45 17.04 -1.86
C TYR A 9 -8.95 15.94 -2.79
N ALA A 10 -9.50 16.29 -3.95
CA ALA A 10 -9.97 15.33 -4.93
C ALA A 10 -8.82 14.42 -5.41
N ILE A 11 -7.67 15.02 -5.76
CA ILE A 11 -6.48 14.27 -6.21
C ILE A 11 -5.93 13.40 -5.08
N THR A 12 -5.81 13.96 -3.87
CA THR A 12 -5.27 13.22 -2.73
C THR A 12 -6.16 12.03 -2.35
N ALA A 13 -7.48 12.23 -2.35
CA ALA A 13 -8.45 11.15 -2.12
C ALA A 13 -8.39 10.08 -3.22
N PHE A 14 -8.26 10.49 -4.48
CA PHE A 14 -8.14 9.57 -5.62
C PHE A 14 -6.86 8.73 -5.54
N THR A 15 -5.72 9.33 -5.23
CA THR A 15 -4.45 8.61 -5.05
C THR A 15 -4.47 7.67 -3.84
N ALA A 16 -5.09 8.09 -2.74
CA ALA A 16 -5.34 7.22 -1.59
C ALA A 16 -6.22 6.02 -1.95
N LEU A 17 -7.27 6.24 -2.76
CA LEU A 17 -8.13 5.17 -3.30
C LEU A 17 -7.33 4.19 -4.16
N LEU A 18 -6.49 4.67 -5.07
CA LEU A 18 -5.61 3.83 -5.88
C LEU A 18 -4.65 3.00 -5.02
N PHE A 19 -4.06 3.60 -3.99
CA PHE A 19 -3.23 2.89 -3.02
C PHE A 19 -4.03 1.79 -2.30
N TYR A 20 -5.22 2.10 -1.81
CA TYR A 20 -6.07 1.12 -1.13
C TYR A 20 -6.46 -0.03 -2.06
N LEU A 21 -6.86 0.28 -3.31
CA LEU A 21 -7.18 -0.72 -4.33
C LEU A 21 -5.98 -1.63 -4.61
N ARG A 22 -4.77 -1.08 -4.71
CA ARG A 22 -3.55 -1.88 -4.89
C ARG A 22 -3.34 -2.87 -3.75
N ILE A 23 -3.47 -2.41 -2.51
CA ILE A 23 -3.34 -3.26 -1.32
C ILE A 23 -4.42 -4.35 -1.32
N ALA A 24 -5.66 -4.01 -1.66
CA ALA A 24 -6.75 -4.98 -1.80
C ALA A 24 -6.46 -6.04 -2.88
N MET A 25 -5.92 -5.63 -4.03
CA MET A 25 -5.49 -6.54 -5.09
C MET A 25 -4.37 -7.47 -4.65
N LEU A 26 -3.39 -7.00 -3.88
CA LEU A 26 -2.30 -7.83 -3.34
C LEU A 26 -2.86 -8.93 -2.43
N ARG A 27 -3.79 -8.57 -1.51
CA ARG A 27 -4.48 -9.55 -0.66
C ARG A 27 -5.28 -10.56 -1.51
N GLY A 28 -5.98 -10.09 -2.53
CA GLY A 28 -6.77 -10.91 -3.44
C GLY A 28 -5.92 -11.91 -4.24
N LYS A 29 -4.79 -11.47 -4.80
CA LYS A 29 -3.87 -12.32 -5.58
C LYS A 29 -3.27 -13.43 -4.71
N LYS A 30 -2.80 -13.12 -3.50
CA LYS A 30 -2.25 -14.14 -2.59
C LYS A 30 -3.31 -15.15 -2.14
N ARG A 31 -4.55 -14.72 -1.91
CA ARG A 31 -5.66 -15.64 -1.59
C ARG A 31 -5.98 -16.58 -2.75
N ARG A 32 -5.96 -16.10 -3.99
CA ARG A 32 -6.16 -16.92 -5.19
C ARG A 32 -5.02 -17.93 -5.37
N LEU A 33 -3.77 -17.48 -5.24
CA LEU A 33 -2.58 -18.35 -5.33
C LEU A 33 -2.57 -19.44 -4.25
N ALA A 34 -2.95 -19.11 -3.01
CA ALA A 34 -3.06 -20.10 -1.95
C ALA A 34 -4.12 -21.18 -2.25
N ARG A 35 -5.23 -20.81 -2.90
CA ARG A 35 -6.26 -21.78 -3.32
C ARG A 35 -5.76 -22.70 -4.44
N THR A 36 -5.05 -22.15 -5.42
CA THR A 36 -4.49 -22.95 -6.53
C THR A 36 -3.38 -23.89 -6.05
N GLU A 37 -2.48 -23.41 -5.19
CA GLU A 37 -1.42 -24.25 -4.59
C GLU A 37 -2.03 -25.41 -3.77
N MET A 38 -3.10 -25.17 -3.01
CA MET A 38 -3.82 -26.23 -2.28
C MET A 38 -4.48 -27.25 -3.22
N ALA A 39 -5.12 -26.79 -4.30
CA ALA A 39 -5.74 -27.68 -5.27
C ALA A 39 -4.71 -28.56 -5.99
N GLU A 40 -3.56 -28.01 -6.37
CA GLU A 40 -2.45 -28.77 -6.95
C GLU A 40 -1.92 -29.84 -5.99
N VAL A 41 -1.74 -29.50 -4.71
CA VAL A 41 -1.25 -30.46 -3.71
C VAL A 41 -2.26 -31.57 -3.43
N MET A 42 -3.57 -31.30 -3.50
CA MET A 42 -4.60 -32.33 -3.41
C MET A 42 -4.61 -33.28 -4.61
N GLN A 43 -4.22 -32.81 -5.80
CA GLN A 43 -4.12 -33.62 -7.01
C GLN A 43 -2.80 -34.42 -7.10
N MET A 44 -1.79 -34.10 -6.29
CA MET A 44 -0.54 -34.88 -6.26
C MET A 44 -0.75 -36.29 -5.69
N ALA A 45 -0.03 -37.26 -6.24
CA ALA A 45 -0.03 -38.63 -5.75
C ALA A 45 0.35 -38.68 -4.26
N LYS A 46 -0.42 -39.47 -3.49
CA LYS A 46 -0.23 -39.61 -2.04
C LYS A 46 1.15 -40.18 -1.74
N GLY A 47 2.00 -39.41 -1.06
CA GLY A 47 3.37 -39.79 -0.75
C GLY A 47 4.15 -38.70 0.00
N LYS A 48 5.44 -38.94 0.24
CA LYS A 48 6.33 -38.04 1.01
C LYS A 48 6.34 -36.61 0.45
N ARG A 49 6.38 -36.46 -0.88
CA ARG A 49 6.29 -35.15 -1.57
C ARG A 49 5.01 -34.37 -1.28
N GLN A 50 3.88 -35.04 -1.14
CA GLN A 50 2.61 -34.39 -0.80
C GLN A 50 2.62 -33.87 0.64
N LYS A 51 3.11 -34.70 1.59
CA LYS A 51 3.25 -34.31 3.00
C LYS A 51 4.21 -33.13 3.17
N ASP A 52 5.35 -33.15 2.49
CA ASP A 52 6.33 -32.05 2.55
C ASP A 52 5.75 -30.74 2.00
N ARG A 53 5.00 -30.78 0.89
CA ARG A 53 4.33 -29.58 0.35
C ARG A 53 3.17 -29.10 1.21
N MET A 54 2.38 -29.99 1.80
CA MET A 54 1.33 -29.64 2.76
C MET A 54 1.91 -28.89 3.96
N ALA A 55 2.99 -29.41 4.56
CA ALA A 55 3.67 -28.78 5.68
C ALA A 55 4.24 -27.39 5.30
N ALA A 56 4.79 -27.24 4.09
CA ALA A 56 5.27 -25.96 3.59
C ALA A 56 4.15 -24.92 3.38
N ILE A 57 2.95 -25.34 2.98
CA ILE A 57 1.78 -24.45 2.85
C ILE A 57 1.26 -24.06 4.24
N GLU A 58 1.21 -25.01 5.17
CA GLU A 58 0.75 -24.79 6.55
C GLU A 58 1.67 -23.83 7.30
N ALA A 59 2.99 -23.94 7.11
CA ALA A 59 3.98 -23.00 7.63
C ALA A 59 3.83 -21.56 7.07
N LYS A 60 3.23 -21.39 5.88
CA LYS A 60 2.95 -20.07 5.29
C LYS A 60 1.61 -19.47 5.74
N LYS A 61 0.71 -20.27 6.34
CA LYS A 61 -0.66 -19.87 6.70
C LYS A 61 -0.72 -18.77 7.76
N GLY A 62 0.33 -18.63 8.57
CA GLY A 62 0.46 -17.57 9.59
C GLY A 62 1.15 -16.28 9.14
N ARG A 63 1.60 -16.18 7.88
CA ARG A 63 2.32 -14.98 7.42
C ARG A 63 1.35 -13.85 7.05
N PRO A 64 1.69 -12.58 7.35
CA PRO A 64 0.89 -11.43 6.95
C PRO A 64 0.63 -11.44 5.44
N ALA A 65 -0.61 -11.16 5.04
CA ALA A 65 -1.00 -11.11 3.63
C ALA A 65 -0.28 -9.99 2.86
N VAL A 66 0.28 -9.00 3.54
CA VAL A 66 1.03 -7.88 2.95
C VAL A 66 2.37 -7.79 3.66
N GLU A 67 3.46 -7.86 2.90
CA GLU A 67 4.81 -7.69 3.42
C GLU A 67 5.34 -6.31 2.98
N VAL A 68 6.07 -5.64 3.88
CA VAL A 68 6.77 -4.40 3.54
C VAL A 68 8.02 -4.79 2.76
N LYS A 69 8.07 -4.46 1.46
CA LYS A 69 9.24 -4.70 0.61
C LYS A 69 10.39 -3.79 1.01
N SER A 70 10.11 -2.54 1.36
CA SER A 70 11.13 -1.55 1.73
C SER A 70 10.62 -0.59 2.78
N TRP A 71 11.15 -0.71 4.00
CA TRP A 71 10.91 0.24 5.09
C TRP A 71 11.44 1.64 4.78
N PHE A 72 12.51 1.73 3.97
CA PHE A 72 13.03 3.01 3.51
C PHE A 72 12.00 3.79 2.67
N LEU A 73 11.32 3.11 1.74
CA LEU A 73 10.26 3.73 0.94
C LEU A 73 9.05 4.13 1.79
N VAL A 74 8.72 3.34 2.81
CA VAL A 74 7.67 3.68 3.79
C VAL A 74 8.01 4.99 4.51
N ILE A 75 9.23 5.12 5.02
CA ILE A 75 9.67 6.32 5.74
C ILE A 75 9.64 7.54 4.81
N ILE A 76 10.18 7.42 3.59
CA ILE A 76 10.16 8.51 2.60
C ILE A 76 8.72 8.94 2.29
N ALA A 77 7.82 7.98 2.07
CA ALA A 77 6.42 8.26 1.77
C ALA A 77 5.74 9.02 2.92
N ILE A 78 5.98 8.60 4.17
CA ILE A 78 5.45 9.27 5.37
C ILE A 78 6.00 10.70 5.48
N VAL A 79 7.30 10.89 5.30
CA VAL A 79 7.93 12.22 5.35
C VAL A 79 7.32 13.14 4.29
N LEU A 80 7.16 12.67 3.05
CA LEU A 80 6.53 13.46 1.98
C LEU A 80 5.07 13.83 2.27
N MET A 81 4.31 12.91 2.86
CA MET A 81 2.94 13.20 3.32
C MET A 81 2.93 14.28 4.40
N LEU A 82 3.80 14.15 5.41
CA LEU A 82 3.89 15.09 6.52
C LEU A 82 4.31 16.48 6.05
N VAL A 83 5.27 16.58 5.13
CA VAL A 83 5.71 17.86 4.57
C VAL A 83 4.55 18.60 3.91
N GLY A 84 3.72 17.92 3.11
CA GLY A 84 2.54 18.55 2.50
C GLY A 84 1.48 18.99 3.52
N ILE A 85 1.29 18.22 4.59
CA ILE A 85 0.36 18.58 5.68
C ILE A 85 0.88 19.79 6.45
N VAL A 86 2.19 19.82 6.76
CA VAL A 86 2.81 20.95 7.48
C VAL A 86 2.76 22.22 6.63
N ALA A 87 3.09 22.12 5.34
CA ALA A 87 3.06 23.26 4.41
C ALA A 87 1.68 23.95 4.35
N LYS A 88 0.61 23.16 4.46
CA LYS A 88 -0.76 23.68 4.47
C LYS A 88 -1.19 24.25 5.82
N ASN A 89 -0.85 23.58 6.93
CA ASN A 89 -1.36 23.94 8.26
C ASN A 89 -0.54 25.01 8.97
N TYR A 90 0.72 25.21 8.56
CA TYR A 90 1.62 26.17 9.18
C TYR A 90 2.18 27.14 8.14
N PRO A 91 1.36 28.08 7.64
CA PRO A 91 1.81 29.12 6.70
C PRO A 91 2.86 30.06 7.33
N ASP A 92 2.93 30.13 8.65
CA ASP A 92 3.86 30.97 9.42
C ASP A 92 5.34 30.55 9.28
N LEU A 93 5.62 29.38 8.71
CA LEU A 93 6.98 28.88 8.47
C LEU A 93 7.71 29.60 7.31
N ASN A 94 7.12 30.64 6.69
CA ASN A 94 7.69 31.34 5.53
C ASN A 94 8.12 30.38 4.40
N LEU A 95 7.36 29.30 4.22
CA LEU A 95 7.60 28.34 3.15
C LEU A 95 7.30 28.99 1.79
N PRO A 96 7.99 28.59 0.71
CA PRO A 96 7.68 29.06 -0.63
C PRO A 96 6.19 28.88 -0.93
N GLN A 97 5.54 29.92 -1.45
CA GLN A 97 4.09 29.92 -1.67
C GLN A 97 3.63 28.74 -2.56
N ALA A 98 4.49 28.31 -3.49
CA ALA A 98 4.30 27.11 -4.29
C ALA A 98 4.09 25.83 -3.46
N LEU A 99 4.75 25.66 -2.31
CA LEU A 99 4.54 24.49 -1.45
C LEU A 99 3.17 24.51 -0.77
N SER A 100 2.64 25.70 -0.46
CA SER A 100 1.30 25.86 0.09
C SER A 100 0.24 25.63 -0.99
N ASP A 101 0.44 26.16 -2.19
CA ASP A 101 -0.50 25.99 -3.31
C ASP A 101 -0.57 24.54 -3.81
N TYR A 102 0.59 23.85 -3.85
CA TYR A 102 0.71 22.45 -4.26
C TYR A 102 0.83 21.48 -3.08
N TRP A 103 0.30 21.83 -1.91
CA TRP A 103 0.37 21.01 -0.69
C TRP A 103 -0.09 19.56 -0.91
N TRP A 104 -1.07 19.35 -1.80
CA TRP A 104 -1.66 18.06 -2.17
C TRP A 104 -0.69 17.15 -2.95
N ALA A 105 0.35 17.71 -3.58
CA ALA A 105 1.34 16.94 -4.31
C ALA A 105 2.16 16.06 -3.37
N GLY A 106 2.51 16.54 -2.17
CA GLY A 106 3.27 15.78 -1.17
C GLY A 106 2.57 14.48 -0.77
N PRO A 107 1.32 14.53 -0.26
CA PRO A 107 0.57 13.34 0.09
C PRO A 107 0.29 12.42 -1.09
N SER A 108 -0.04 12.98 -2.26
CA SER A 108 -0.29 12.20 -3.48
C SER A 108 0.93 11.40 -3.92
N ILE A 109 2.12 12.04 -3.96
CA ILE A 109 3.38 11.37 -4.26
C ILE A 109 3.70 10.32 -3.18
N GLY A 110 3.46 10.64 -1.91
CA GLY A 110 3.59 9.68 -0.81
C GLY A 110 2.76 8.41 -1.04
N PHE A 111 1.48 8.54 -1.44
CA PHE A 111 0.62 7.39 -1.74
C PHE A 111 1.16 6.57 -2.92
N ILE A 112 1.67 7.24 -3.96
CA ILE A 112 2.28 6.58 -5.11
C ILE A 112 3.54 5.81 -4.70
N ILE A 113 4.41 6.38 -3.87
CA ILE A 113 5.60 5.69 -3.37
C ILE A 113 5.19 4.49 -2.50
N PHE A 114 4.15 4.66 -1.68
CA PHE A 114 3.62 3.57 -0.86
C PHE A 114 3.14 2.38 -1.69
N ILE A 115 2.57 2.59 -2.88
CA ILE A 115 2.19 1.49 -3.80
C ILE A 115 3.37 0.55 -4.08
N PHE A 116 4.59 1.07 -4.16
CA PHE A 116 5.80 0.28 -4.43
C PHE A 116 6.49 -0.23 -3.16
N ALA A 117 6.11 0.26 -1.99
CA ALA A 117 6.68 -0.14 -0.71
C ALA A 117 6.19 -1.51 -0.23
N PHE A 118 5.05 -2.01 -0.73
CA PHE A 118 4.42 -3.26 -0.28
C PHE A 118 4.40 -4.37 -1.34
N LYS A 119 4.42 -5.64 -0.90
CA LYS A 119 4.38 -6.86 -1.73
C LYS A 119 3.40 -7.93 -1.21
#